data_AF-A0A9X7NZ24-F1
#
_entry.id   AF-A0A9X7NZ24-F1
#
_cell.length_a   1.000
_cell.length_b   1.000
_cell.length_c   1.000
_cell.angle_alpha   90.00
_cell.angle_beta   90.00
_cell.angle_gamma   90.00
#
_symmetry.space_group_name_H-M   'P 1'
#
loop_
_entity.id
_entity.type
_entity.pdbx_description
1 polymer ?
#
loop_
_entity_poly.entity_id
_entity_poly.type
_entity_poly.pdbx_seq_one_letter_code
_entity_poly.pdbx_strand_id
1 'polypeptide(L)'
;HGRALRRVRGVLQAAARSHADGRDPHHTLWQAWNRSGLQQRWLSAAERGGTAGAQAGRDLDAVTALFDLAEQYAARTAGATLNGLVEYVTAMQLAAPRAESAMGTEAVGVLSAHAALGREWDLVVIAGVQEGLWPNTVPRGGVLGTQRLLDTLHGFGEEVSARAPLLAEERRLLVAALGRARRRLVITAVDGDGDGGTEEQLPSAFFAELAACATGDAATAPAPPVVAPPVLSAAGLVGRLRAVVCAPETEVSDSERADAATQLARLARAGVPGADPQSWHGAAPLSSEEPLRQPGDGPVTLSPSALQSLLDCPLRWLAERHGGTDGRDMRSTIGSVIHALVAESAGSQQELQAELSRAWQQLPFTAQWYSANELDRHRAIIETFLAWRSQTRGDLTEVGTEVGFDGVIDVGDDGVRLRGRIDRVERDAAGRLVVVDVKTAKTPVSKDDAQQHAQLAVYQLAVEAGLIGPEEQPGGGRLVYPAKPGTVGATEREQDPLTPDTGGQWRERIAQAAAATAGPQFTARVNDGCRHCPVRPICPAHNGGCGA
;
A
#
# COMPACT_ATOMS: atom_id res chain seq x y z
N HIS A 1 18.31 10.84 -8.07
CA HIS A 1 17.99 10.02 -9.27
C HIS A 1 19.01 10.06 -10.42
N GLY A 2 19.80 11.13 -10.63
CA GLY A 2 20.69 11.24 -11.82
C GLY A 2 21.83 10.20 -11.95
N ARG A 3 22.34 9.63 -10.85
CA ARG A 3 23.44 8.63 -10.89
C ARG A 3 22.98 7.28 -11.45
N ALA A 4 21.77 6.84 -11.10
CA ALA A 4 21.19 5.59 -11.60
C ALA A 4 20.92 5.68 -13.10
N LEU A 5 20.32 6.79 -13.53
CA LEU A 5 19.99 7.03 -14.94
C LEU A 5 21.24 7.10 -15.83
N ARG A 6 22.33 7.70 -15.35
CA ARG A 6 23.63 7.69 -16.04
C ARG A 6 24.23 6.28 -16.21
N ARG A 7 24.05 5.39 -15.22
CA ARG A 7 24.53 3.99 -15.32
C ARG A 7 23.74 3.22 -16.37
N VAL A 8 22.41 3.28 -16.32
CA VAL A 8 21.53 2.63 -17.30
C VAL A 8 21.85 3.12 -18.71
N ARG A 9 21.95 4.44 -18.90
CA ARG A 9 22.37 5.01 -20.19
C ARG A 9 23.72 4.47 -20.65
N GLY A 10 24.69 4.33 -19.74
CA GLY A 10 26.01 3.79 -20.05
C GLY A 10 25.96 2.33 -20.55
N VAL A 11 25.14 1.49 -19.92
CA VAL A 11 24.91 0.10 -20.34
C VAL A 11 24.26 0.03 -21.71
N LEU A 12 23.18 0.80 -21.91
CA LEU A 12 22.47 0.84 -23.20
C LEU A 12 23.37 1.37 -24.33
N GLN A 13 24.22 2.36 -24.06
CA GLN A 13 25.18 2.86 -25.04
C GLN A 13 26.24 1.82 -25.42
N ALA A 14 26.72 1.01 -24.46
CA ALA A 14 27.68 -0.07 -24.76
C ALA A 14 27.05 -1.16 -25.63
N ALA A 15 25.82 -1.59 -25.30
CA ALA A 15 25.06 -2.55 -26.08
C ALA A 15 24.75 -2.01 -27.50
N ALA A 16 24.28 -0.76 -27.60
CA ALA A 16 23.94 -0.15 -28.88
C ALA A 16 25.15 0.00 -29.82
N ARG A 17 26.33 0.35 -29.27
CA ARG A 17 27.58 0.39 -30.06
C ARG A 17 27.96 -0.98 -30.59
N SER A 18 27.96 -2.00 -29.72
CA SER A 18 28.25 -3.39 -30.11
C SER A 18 27.30 -3.87 -31.22
N HIS A 19 26.02 -3.54 -31.11
CA HIS A 19 25.03 -3.89 -32.13
C HIS A 19 25.27 -3.15 -33.46
N ALA A 20 25.57 -1.86 -33.41
CA ALA A 20 25.88 -1.05 -34.60
C ALA A 20 27.14 -1.54 -35.33
N ASP A 21 28.11 -2.07 -34.60
CA ASP A 21 29.34 -2.66 -35.14
C ASP A 21 29.12 -4.06 -35.75
N GLY A 22 27.86 -4.55 -35.81
CA GLY A 22 27.52 -5.84 -36.41
C GLY A 22 28.02 -7.05 -35.62
N ARG A 23 28.29 -6.88 -34.32
CA ARG A 23 28.71 -7.98 -33.44
C ARG A 23 27.55 -8.93 -33.16
N ASP A 24 27.89 -10.17 -32.86
CA ASP A 24 26.90 -11.17 -32.50
C ASP A 24 26.09 -10.80 -31.23
N PRO A 25 24.89 -11.36 -31.03
CA PRO A 25 24.05 -11.07 -29.87
C PRO A 25 24.72 -11.40 -28.53
N HIS A 26 25.54 -12.46 -28.47
CA HIS A 26 26.23 -12.90 -27.26
C HIS A 26 27.29 -11.88 -26.82
N HIS A 27 28.07 -11.33 -27.74
CA HIS A 27 29.04 -10.27 -27.50
C HIS A 27 28.34 -8.98 -27.05
N THR A 28 27.20 -8.65 -27.67
CA THR A 28 26.39 -7.48 -27.29
C THR A 28 25.87 -7.61 -25.85
N LEU A 29 25.41 -8.80 -25.45
CA LEU A 29 25.01 -9.10 -24.07
C LEU A 29 26.20 -8.97 -23.10
N TRP A 30 27.38 -9.47 -23.49
CA TRP A 30 28.60 -9.34 -22.69
C TRP A 30 29.00 -7.89 -22.44
N GLN A 31 28.93 -7.03 -23.47
CA GLN A 31 29.23 -5.60 -23.33
C GLN A 31 28.27 -4.91 -22.36
N ALA A 32 26.98 -5.26 -22.41
CA ALA A 32 25.98 -4.75 -21.47
C ALA A 32 26.30 -5.19 -20.03
N TRP A 33 26.60 -6.48 -19.84
CA TRP A 33 26.95 -7.06 -18.54
C TRP A 33 28.22 -6.43 -17.95
N ASN A 34 29.31 -6.38 -18.73
CA ASN A 34 30.58 -5.78 -18.29
C ASN A 34 30.39 -4.30 -17.91
N ARG A 35 29.65 -3.54 -18.72
CA ARG A 35 29.39 -2.11 -18.44
C ARG A 35 28.50 -1.88 -17.21
N SER A 36 27.70 -2.87 -16.80
CA SER A 36 26.85 -2.77 -15.62
C SER A 36 27.65 -2.71 -14.31
N GLY A 37 28.84 -3.32 -14.28
CA GLY A 37 29.66 -3.47 -13.08
C GLY A 37 29.01 -4.32 -11.98
N LEU A 38 27.96 -5.09 -12.29
CA LEU A 38 27.23 -5.91 -11.31
C LEU A 38 28.03 -7.13 -10.87
N GLN A 39 28.84 -7.73 -11.76
CA GLN A 39 29.66 -8.90 -11.45
C GLN A 39 30.47 -8.74 -10.16
N GLN A 40 31.31 -7.70 -10.06
CA GLN A 40 32.15 -7.47 -8.87
C GLN A 40 31.31 -7.27 -7.61
N ARG A 41 30.18 -6.55 -7.73
CA ARG A 41 29.29 -6.26 -6.61
C ARG A 41 28.57 -7.50 -6.10
N TRP A 42 28.10 -8.34 -7.00
CA TRP A 42 27.37 -9.56 -6.67
C TRP A 42 28.31 -10.66 -6.16
N LEU A 43 29.51 -10.79 -6.74
CA LEU A 43 30.54 -11.69 -6.18
C LEU A 43 30.92 -11.29 -4.75
N SER A 44 31.23 -10.01 -4.53
CA SER A 44 31.54 -9.49 -3.18
C SER A 44 30.36 -9.62 -2.20
N ALA A 45 29.12 -9.66 -2.69
CA ALA A 45 27.94 -9.88 -1.85
C ALA A 45 27.75 -11.37 -1.54
N ALA A 46 27.93 -12.25 -2.53
CA ALA A 46 27.86 -13.69 -2.37
C ALA A 46 28.93 -14.20 -1.39
N GLU A 47 30.17 -13.71 -1.50
CA GLU A 47 31.28 -14.05 -0.59
C GLU A 47 31.02 -13.63 0.86
N ARG A 48 30.32 -12.51 1.09
CA ARG A 48 29.94 -12.06 2.44
C ARG A 48 28.84 -12.90 3.08
N GLY A 49 28.10 -13.68 2.29
CA GLY A 49 26.99 -14.50 2.76
C GLY A 49 25.75 -13.72 3.19
N GLY A 50 24.86 -14.39 3.92
CA GLY A 50 23.55 -13.86 4.33
C GLY A 50 22.50 -13.87 3.22
N THR A 51 21.31 -13.31 3.50
CA THR A 51 20.17 -13.29 2.56
C THR A 51 20.48 -12.53 1.27
N ALA A 52 21.16 -11.40 1.39
CA ALA A 52 21.61 -10.61 0.24
C ALA A 52 22.67 -11.35 -0.60
N GLY A 53 23.58 -12.08 0.05
CA GLY A 53 24.58 -12.91 -0.63
C GLY A 53 23.95 -14.09 -1.36
N ALA A 54 22.99 -14.77 -0.73
CA ALA A 54 22.24 -15.86 -1.36
C ALA A 54 21.46 -15.38 -2.59
N GLN A 55 20.84 -14.20 -2.53
CA GLN A 55 20.19 -13.61 -3.69
C GLN A 55 21.21 -13.27 -4.79
N ALA A 56 22.35 -12.67 -4.44
CA ALA A 56 23.40 -12.35 -5.40
C ALA A 56 23.96 -13.60 -6.10
N GLY A 57 24.12 -14.71 -5.39
CA GLY A 57 24.48 -16.00 -5.99
C GLY A 57 23.43 -16.49 -6.98
N ARG A 58 22.14 -16.46 -6.60
CA ARG A 58 21.03 -16.84 -7.50
C ARG A 58 20.97 -15.98 -8.76
N ASP A 59 21.22 -14.67 -8.63
CA ASP A 59 21.22 -13.74 -9.76
C ASP A 59 22.42 -14.01 -10.69
N LEU A 60 23.59 -14.34 -10.14
CA LEU A 60 24.76 -14.75 -10.92
C LEU A 60 24.51 -16.04 -11.71
N ASP A 61 23.91 -17.04 -11.08
CA ASP A 61 23.55 -18.30 -11.76
C ASP A 61 22.59 -18.04 -12.93
N ALA A 62 21.60 -17.16 -12.74
CA ALA A 62 20.65 -16.80 -13.79
C ALA A 62 21.31 -16.06 -14.96
N VAL A 63 22.30 -15.19 -14.68
CA VAL A 63 23.08 -14.53 -15.73
C VAL A 63 23.91 -15.53 -16.52
N THR A 64 24.57 -16.48 -15.86
CA THR A 64 25.32 -17.54 -16.56
C THR A 64 24.42 -18.38 -17.46
N ALA A 65 23.25 -18.78 -16.96
CA ALA A 65 22.26 -19.50 -17.77
C ALA A 65 21.79 -18.69 -19.00
N LEU A 66 21.66 -17.37 -18.89
CA LEU A 66 21.34 -16.51 -20.03
C LEU A 66 22.48 -16.48 -21.07
N PHE A 67 23.74 -16.48 -20.64
CA PHE A 67 24.88 -16.58 -21.55
C PHE A 67 24.93 -17.93 -22.27
N ASP A 68 24.69 -19.03 -21.56
CA ASP A 68 24.63 -20.38 -22.16
C ASP A 68 23.52 -20.47 -23.23
N LEU A 69 22.35 -19.86 -22.97
CA LEU A 69 21.25 -19.79 -23.93
C LEU A 69 21.61 -18.92 -25.14
N ALA A 70 22.27 -17.78 -24.92
CA ALA A 70 22.70 -16.90 -26.01
C ALA A 70 23.75 -17.57 -26.90
N GLU A 71 24.67 -18.35 -26.32
CA GLU A 71 25.65 -19.14 -27.07
C GLU A 71 24.96 -20.25 -27.88
N GLN A 72 24.01 -20.99 -27.28
CA GLN A 72 23.25 -22.02 -27.98
C GLN A 72 22.43 -21.45 -29.15
N TYR A 73 21.80 -20.28 -28.96
CA TYR A 73 21.07 -19.59 -30.03
C TYR A 73 22.02 -19.17 -31.17
N ALA A 74 23.15 -18.54 -30.85
CA ALA A 74 24.13 -18.12 -31.84
C ALA A 74 24.72 -19.31 -32.61
N ALA A 75 24.94 -20.45 -31.95
CA ALA A 75 25.47 -21.67 -32.58
C ALA A 75 24.47 -22.36 -33.51
N ARG A 76 23.15 -22.30 -33.21
CA ARG A 76 22.11 -23.01 -33.96
C ARG A 76 21.41 -22.17 -35.02
N THR A 77 21.57 -20.84 -34.99
CA THR A 77 20.86 -19.92 -35.89
C THR A 77 21.83 -19.17 -36.79
N ALA A 78 21.84 -19.53 -38.08
CA ALA A 78 22.55 -18.76 -39.09
C ALA A 78 21.95 -17.34 -39.19
N GLY A 79 22.80 -16.31 -39.09
CA GLY A 79 22.33 -14.92 -39.07
C GLY A 79 21.62 -14.52 -37.78
N ALA A 80 22.02 -15.10 -36.63
CA ALA A 80 21.50 -14.77 -35.31
C ALA A 80 21.40 -13.25 -35.08
N THR A 81 20.22 -12.77 -34.69
CA THR A 81 19.96 -11.34 -34.43
C THR A 81 19.62 -11.11 -32.96
N LEU A 82 19.80 -9.87 -32.49
CA LEU A 82 19.47 -9.50 -31.11
C LEU A 82 17.96 -9.64 -30.82
N ASN A 83 17.11 -9.22 -31.75
CA ASN A 83 15.65 -9.37 -31.62
C ASN A 83 15.25 -10.85 -31.59
N GLY A 84 15.86 -11.67 -32.46
CA GLY A 84 15.61 -13.11 -32.46
C GLY A 84 16.06 -13.80 -31.17
N LEU A 85 17.14 -13.35 -30.52
CA LEU A 85 17.53 -13.83 -29.19
C LEU A 85 16.48 -13.46 -28.13
N VAL A 86 15.95 -12.22 -28.15
CA VAL A 86 14.89 -11.79 -27.22
C VAL A 86 13.62 -12.62 -27.42
N GLU A 87 13.20 -12.85 -28.66
CA GLU A 87 12.07 -13.70 -29.00
C GLU A 87 12.30 -15.15 -28.56
N TYR A 88 13.49 -15.70 -28.83
CA TYR A 88 13.88 -17.06 -28.42
C TYR A 88 13.77 -17.27 -26.92
N VAL A 89 14.32 -16.34 -26.11
CA VAL A 89 14.24 -16.40 -24.65
C VAL A 89 12.81 -16.18 -24.15
N THR A 90 12.06 -15.28 -24.77
CA THR A 90 10.67 -14.98 -24.36
C THR A 90 9.71 -16.14 -24.69
N ALA A 91 9.99 -16.89 -25.76
CA ALA A 91 9.20 -18.05 -26.18
C ALA A 91 9.46 -19.32 -25.36
N MET A 92 10.52 -19.35 -24.54
CA MET A 92 10.82 -20.51 -23.69
C MET A 92 9.73 -20.70 -22.62
N GLN A 93 9.01 -21.82 -22.70
CA GLN A 93 7.98 -22.19 -21.72
C GLN A 93 8.54 -23.01 -20.55
N LEU A 94 9.69 -23.67 -20.75
CA LEU A 94 10.36 -24.46 -19.72
C LEU A 94 11.61 -23.71 -19.26
N ALA A 95 11.85 -23.68 -17.95
CA ALA A 95 13.06 -23.12 -17.40
C ALA A 95 14.29 -23.87 -17.93
N ALA A 96 15.34 -23.12 -18.28
CA ALA A 96 16.63 -23.74 -18.54
C ALA A 96 17.07 -24.54 -17.31
N PRO A 97 17.67 -25.73 -17.51
CA PRO A 97 18.17 -26.54 -16.40
C PRO A 97 19.17 -25.69 -15.60
N ARG A 98 18.93 -25.60 -14.30
CA ARG A 98 19.82 -24.87 -13.39
C ARG A 98 21.12 -25.67 -13.30
N ALA A 99 22.27 -25.00 -13.39
CA ALA A 99 23.52 -25.64 -13.06
C ALA A 99 23.42 -26.18 -11.62
N GLU A 100 23.74 -27.47 -11.44
CA GLU A 100 23.89 -28.01 -10.08
C GLU A 100 24.94 -27.19 -9.36
N SER A 101 24.61 -26.70 -8.16
CA SER A 101 25.54 -25.88 -7.40
C SER A 101 26.81 -26.69 -7.13
N ALA A 102 27.94 -26.28 -7.71
CA ALA A 102 29.21 -27.00 -7.63
C ALA A 102 29.81 -27.02 -6.22
N MET A 103 29.26 -26.21 -5.29
CA MET A 103 29.69 -26.17 -3.91
C MET A 103 28.86 -27.12 -3.05
N GLY A 104 29.54 -28.03 -2.35
CA GLY A 104 29.00 -28.81 -1.24
C GLY A 104 28.56 -27.88 -0.11
N THR A 105 27.37 -27.31 -0.26
CA THR A 105 26.72 -26.56 0.79
C THR A 105 26.21 -27.56 1.82
N GLU A 106 26.61 -27.39 3.08
CA GLU A 106 26.00 -28.08 4.21
C GLU A 106 24.53 -27.64 4.30
N ALA A 107 23.66 -28.35 3.59
CA ALA A 107 22.26 -28.00 3.43
C ALA A 107 21.38 -29.25 3.54
N VAL A 108 20.12 -29.03 3.90
CA VAL A 108 19.09 -30.07 3.88
C VAL A 108 18.61 -30.23 2.44
N GLY A 109 18.86 -31.38 1.84
CA GLY A 109 18.36 -31.71 0.51
C GLY A 109 16.86 -31.97 0.52
N VAL A 110 16.09 -31.12 -0.14
CA VAL A 110 14.65 -31.30 -0.35
C VAL A 110 14.43 -31.84 -1.77
N LEU A 111 14.05 -33.10 -1.86
CA LEU A 111 13.97 -33.86 -3.12
C LEU A 111 12.67 -34.65 -3.17
N SER A 112 12.25 -35.02 -4.39
CA SER A 112 11.24 -36.05 -4.56
C SER A 112 11.79 -37.44 -4.23
N ALA A 113 10.90 -38.38 -3.91
CA ALA A 113 11.29 -39.77 -3.64
C ALA A 113 12.06 -40.41 -4.82
N HIS A 114 11.72 -40.03 -6.06
CA HIS A 114 12.45 -40.47 -7.26
C HIS A 114 13.87 -39.90 -7.34
N ALA A 115 14.05 -38.61 -7.05
CA ALA A 115 15.36 -37.97 -7.04
C ALA A 115 16.26 -38.44 -5.88
N ALA A 116 15.66 -39.04 -4.84
CA ALA A 116 16.38 -39.59 -3.71
C ALA A 116 17.03 -40.97 -4.00
N LEU A 117 16.63 -41.63 -5.10
CA LEU A 117 17.15 -42.96 -5.45
C LEU A 117 18.66 -42.92 -5.69
N GLY A 118 19.36 -43.95 -5.20
CA GLY A 118 20.82 -44.09 -5.33
C GLY A 118 21.63 -43.23 -4.34
N ARG A 119 20.97 -42.47 -3.46
CA ARG A 119 21.60 -41.70 -2.38
C ARG A 119 21.21 -42.26 -1.02
N GLU A 120 21.83 -41.78 0.05
CA GLU A 120 21.53 -42.17 1.44
C GLU A 120 21.92 -41.05 2.41
N TRP A 121 21.18 -40.95 3.53
CA TRP A 121 21.34 -39.89 4.53
C TRP A 121 21.22 -40.45 5.94
N ASP A 122 21.84 -39.78 6.91
CA ASP A 122 21.71 -40.16 8.33
C ASP A 122 20.28 -39.96 8.86
N LEU A 123 19.62 -38.88 8.43
CA LEU A 123 18.24 -38.54 8.74
C LEU A 123 17.44 -38.34 7.45
N VAL A 124 16.29 -39.00 7.34
CA VAL A 124 15.32 -38.77 6.26
C VAL A 124 13.98 -38.37 6.87
N VAL A 125 13.38 -37.32 6.33
CA VAL A 125 12.01 -36.89 6.68
C VAL A 125 11.14 -37.11 5.44
N ILE A 126 10.18 -38.03 5.54
CA ILE A 126 9.15 -38.22 4.51
C ILE A 126 7.95 -37.36 4.92
N ALA A 127 7.83 -36.19 4.30
CA ALA A 127 6.76 -35.25 4.57
C ALA A 127 5.59 -35.42 3.61
N GLY A 128 4.37 -35.23 4.11
CA GLY A 128 3.16 -35.17 3.29
C GLY A 128 2.63 -36.55 2.90
N VAL A 129 2.61 -37.50 3.83
CA VAL A 129 1.98 -38.83 3.63
C VAL A 129 0.45 -38.72 3.77
N GLN A 130 -0.16 -37.92 2.91
CA GLN A 130 -1.59 -37.55 2.95
C GLN A 130 -2.43 -38.34 1.97
N GLU A 131 -3.71 -38.52 2.31
CA GLU A 131 -4.70 -39.05 1.39
C GLU A 131 -4.78 -38.18 0.12
N GLY A 132 -4.86 -38.82 -1.06
CA GLY A 132 -4.85 -38.12 -2.35
C GLY A 132 -3.50 -37.59 -2.83
N LEU A 133 -2.50 -37.42 -1.95
CA LEU A 133 -1.13 -37.01 -2.32
C LEU A 133 -0.19 -38.21 -2.45
N TRP A 134 -0.08 -39.04 -1.41
CA TRP A 134 0.74 -40.25 -1.41
C TRP A 134 0.02 -41.34 -0.60
N PRO A 135 -0.51 -42.40 -1.25
CA PRO A 135 -0.34 -42.79 -2.66
C PRO A 135 -1.17 -41.98 -3.67
N ASN A 136 -0.50 -41.54 -4.74
CA ASN A 136 -1.19 -41.01 -5.91
C ASN A 136 -1.67 -42.15 -6.80
N THR A 137 -2.94 -42.54 -6.63
CA THR A 137 -3.58 -43.59 -7.44
C THR A 137 -4.42 -43.03 -8.59
N VAL A 138 -4.26 -41.75 -8.93
CA VAL A 138 -4.97 -41.13 -10.06
C VAL A 138 -4.48 -41.77 -11.36
N PRO A 139 -5.36 -42.44 -12.13
CA PRO A 139 -4.95 -43.06 -13.39
C PRO A 139 -4.43 -42.01 -14.37
N ARG A 140 -3.17 -42.17 -14.83
CA ARG A 140 -2.53 -41.27 -15.79
C ARG A 140 -2.95 -41.54 -17.25
N GLY A 141 -4.18 -42.01 -17.45
CA GLY A 141 -4.71 -42.33 -18.77
C GLY A 141 -4.99 -41.06 -19.58
N GLY A 142 -4.32 -40.90 -20.72
CA GLY A 142 -4.67 -39.87 -21.70
C GLY A 142 -5.94 -40.22 -22.48
N VAL A 143 -6.47 -39.26 -23.26
CA VAL A 143 -7.64 -39.42 -24.15
C VAL A 143 -7.54 -40.68 -25.03
N LEU A 144 -6.33 -41.07 -25.41
CA LEU A 144 -6.05 -42.22 -26.27
C LEU A 144 -6.05 -43.58 -25.54
N GLY A 145 -6.25 -43.63 -24.22
CA GLY A 145 -6.41 -44.88 -23.48
C GLY A 145 -5.19 -45.81 -23.52
N THR A 146 -3.97 -45.27 -23.61
CA THR A 146 -2.73 -46.03 -23.85
C THR A 146 -2.51 -47.19 -22.88
N GLN A 147 -2.87 -47.03 -21.60
CA GLN A 147 -2.76 -48.10 -20.60
C GLN A 147 -3.65 -49.30 -20.94
N ARG A 148 -4.92 -49.05 -21.33
CA ARG A 148 -5.86 -50.10 -21.74
C ARG A 148 -5.41 -50.82 -23.02
N LEU A 149 -4.77 -50.10 -23.94
CA LEU A 149 -4.16 -50.69 -25.14
C LEU A 149 -3.03 -51.66 -24.76
N LEU A 150 -2.13 -51.25 -23.86
CA LEU A 150 -1.04 -52.11 -23.38
C LEU A 150 -1.57 -53.36 -22.68
N ASP A 151 -2.60 -53.21 -21.83
CA ASP A 151 -3.23 -54.34 -21.15
C ASP A 151 -3.80 -55.36 -22.15
N THR A 152 -4.47 -54.87 -23.20
CA THR A 152 -5.03 -55.69 -24.28
C THR A 152 -3.92 -56.39 -25.08
N LEU A 153 -2.83 -55.69 -25.42
CA LEU A 153 -1.68 -56.25 -26.15
C LEU A 153 -0.96 -57.34 -25.34
N HIS A 154 -0.94 -57.22 -24.02
CA HIS A 154 -0.36 -58.22 -23.12
C HIS A 154 -1.32 -59.36 -22.76
N GLY A 155 -2.53 -59.39 -23.34
CA GLY A 155 -3.50 -60.47 -23.15
C GLY A 155 -4.26 -60.40 -21.83
N PHE A 156 -4.26 -59.26 -21.14
CA PHE A 156 -5.12 -59.04 -19.97
C PHE A 156 -6.55 -58.70 -20.41
N GLY A 157 -7.55 -59.18 -19.67
CA GLY A 157 -8.98 -58.97 -19.96
C GLY A 157 -9.47 -57.54 -19.66
N GLU A 158 -10.74 -57.25 -19.93
CA GLU A 158 -11.32 -55.91 -19.69
C GLU A 158 -11.57 -55.57 -18.20
N GLU A 159 -11.50 -56.56 -17.31
CA GLU A 159 -11.76 -56.43 -15.86
C GLU A 159 -10.49 -56.20 -15.03
N VAL A 160 -9.51 -55.45 -15.55
CA VAL A 160 -8.27 -55.14 -14.81
C VAL A 160 -8.42 -53.81 -14.06
N SER A 161 -8.06 -53.80 -12.78
CA SER A 161 -8.02 -52.57 -11.99
C SER A 161 -6.88 -51.66 -12.47
N ALA A 162 -7.23 -50.47 -12.96
CA ALA A 162 -6.24 -49.44 -13.32
C ALA A 162 -5.51 -48.83 -12.10
N ARG A 163 -6.05 -48.98 -10.88
CA ARG A 163 -5.50 -48.37 -9.66
C ARG A 163 -4.56 -49.30 -8.90
N ALA A 164 -4.78 -50.62 -8.94
CA ALA A 164 -3.98 -51.57 -8.17
C ALA A 164 -2.48 -51.59 -8.57
N PRO A 165 -2.10 -51.53 -9.86
CA PRO A 165 -0.69 -51.42 -10.25
C PRO A 165 -0.04 -50.12 -9.78
N LEU A 166 -0.77 -48.99 -9.84
CA LEU A 166 -0.30 -47.69 -9.37
C LEU A 166 -0.07 -47.69 -7.86
N LEU A 167 -1.00 -48.23 -7.08
CA LEU A 167 -0.82 -48.38 -5.64
C LEU A 167 0.41 -49.23 -5.29
N ALA A 168 0.62 -50.33 -6.03
CA ALA A 168 1.80 -51.18 -5.85
C ALA A 168 3.11 -50.44 -6.22
N GLU A 169 3.08 -49.58 -7.24
CA GLU A 169 4.21 -48.74 -7.64
C GLU A 169 4.53 -47.66 -6.59
N GLU A 170 3.51 -46.94 -6.12
CA GLU A 170 3.65 -45.95 -5.04
C GLU A 170 4.15 -46.58 -3.74
N ARG A 171 3.72 -47.82 -3.43
CA ARG A 171 4.23 -48.60 -2.29
C ARG A 171 5.70 -48.99 -2.48
N ARG A 172 6.13 -49.40 -3.68
CA ARG A 172 7.55 -49.66 -3.98
C ARG A 172 8.40 -48.40 -3.82
N LEU A 173 7.88 -47.26 -4.28
CA LEU A 173 8.55 -45.97 -4.14
C LEU A 173 8.69 -45.57 -2.67
N LEU A 174 7.65 -45.78 -1.86
CA LEU A 174 7.71 -45.54 -0.41
C LEU A 174 8.79 -46.43 0.23
N VAL A 175 8.79 -47.74 -0.05
CA VAL A 175 9.82 -48.66 0.47
C VAL A 175 11.23 -48.22 0.06
N ALA A 176 11.40 -47.80 -1.20
CA ALA A 176 12.68 -47.28 -1.67
C ALA A 176 13.12 -46.01 -0.92
N ALA A 177 12.18 -45.10 -0.62
CA ALA A 177 12.41 -43.87 0.14
C ALA A 177 12.75 -44.17 1.62
N LEU A 178 12.04 -45.10 2.26
CA LEU A 178 12.33 -45.55 3.63
C LEU A 178 13.77 -46.08 3.74
N GLY A 179 14.21 -46.86 2.75
CA GLY A 179 15.56 -47.43 2.68
C GLY A 179 16.69 -46.41 2.43
N ARG A 180 16.39 -45.11 2.35
CA ARG A 180 17.41 -44.05 2.20
C ARG A 180 18.00 -43.60 3.54
N ALA A 181 17.33 -43.91 4.65
CA ALA A 181 17.75 -43.50 6.00
C ALA A 181 18.75 -44.50 6.60
N ARG A 182 19.91 -44.01 7.06
CA ARG A 182 20.91 -44.82 7.76
C ARG A 182 20.69 -44.91 9.27
N ARG A 183 20.16 -43.84 9.90
CA ARG A 183 20.06 -43.76 11.38
C ARG A 183 18.66 -43.45 11.87
N ARG A 184 18.00 -42.45 11.30
CA ARG A 184 16.67 -42.00 11.75
C ARG A 184 15.76 -41.69 10.57
N LEU A 185 14.51 -42.07 10.73
CA LEU A 185 13.44 -41.80 9.79
C LEU A 185 12.32 -41.08 10.55
N VAL A 186 11.82 -39.99 9.98
CA VAL A 186 10.65 -39.26 10.46
C VAL A 186 9.62 -39.24 9.36
N ILE A 187 8.37 -39.51 9.70
CA ILE A 187 7.26 -39.52 8.74
C ILE A 187 6.23 -38.52 9.26
N THR A 188 5.78 -37.60 8.40
CA THR A 188 4.81 -36.58 8.79
C THR A 188 3.60 -36.55 7.87
N ALA A 189 2.44 -36.36 8.51
CA ALA A 189 1.15 -36.09 7.90
C ALA A 189 0.48 -34.96 8.69
N VAL A 190 -0.62 -34.44 8.16
CA VAL A 190 -1.42 -33.34 8.73
C VAL A 190 -2.81 -33.92 8.89
N ASP A 191 -3.42 -33.61 10.02
CA ASP A 191 -4.76 -34.04 10.39
C ASP A 191 -5.51 -32.80 10.86
N GLY A 192 -6.42 -32.30 10.03
CA GLY A 192 -7.18 -31.10 10.32
C GLY A 192 -7.93 -30.52 9.12
N ASP A 193 -8.72 -29.49 9.40
CA ASP A 193 -9.45 -28.75 8.37
C ASP A 193 -8.45 -28.00 7.47
N GLY A 194 -8.51 -28.23 6.16
CA GLY A 194 -7.63 -27.57 5.20
C GLY A 194 -7.82 -26.05 5.20
N ASP A 195 -6.82 -25.35 4.67
CA ASP A 195 -6.82 -23.90 4.57
C ASP A 195 -8.00 -23.44 3.70
N GLY A 196 -9.01 -22.82 4.34
CA GLY A 196 -10.26 -22.39 3.66
C GLY A 196 -11.47 -23.33 3.81
N GLY A 197 -11.44 -24.34 4.69
CA GLY A 197 -12.61 -25.10 5.12
C GLY A 197 -13.31 -25.94 4.04
N THR A 198 -12.64 -26.19 2.91
CA THR A 198 -13.25 -26.85 1.73
C THR A 198 -12.69 -28.24 1.42
N GLU A 199 -11.54 -28.63 2.00
CA GLU A 199 -10.98 -29.98 1.89
C GLU A 199 -10.39 -30.41 3.25
N GLU A 200 -10.89 -31.51 3.82
CA GLU A 200 -10.29 -32.15 5.01
C GLU A 200 -8.92 -32.72 4.62
N GLN A 201 -7.88 -32.37 5.38
CA GLN A 201 -6.55 -32.96 5.22
C GLN A 201 -6.42 -34.14 6.16
N LEU A 202 -6.38 -35.35 5.59
CA LEU A 202 -6.31 -36.59 6.34
C LEU A 202 -5.01 -37.36 6.03
N PRO A 203 -4.39 -37.99 7.02
CA PRO A 203 -3.29 -38.92 6.81
C PRO A 203 -3.72 -40.11 5.92
N SER A 204 -2.84 -40.54 5.02
CA SER A 204 -3.14 -41.71 4.16
C SER A 204 -3.06 -43.04 4.92
N ALA A 205 -3.56 -44.10 4.28
CA ALA A 205 -3.39 -45.47 4.77
C ALA A 205 -1.90 -45.86 5.00
N PHE A 206 -0.96 -45.35 4.19
CA PHE A 206 0.46 -45.59 4.39
C PHE A 206 0.97 -45.04 5.72
N PHE A 207 0.45 -43.90 6.18
CA PHE A 207 0.82 -43.34 7.48
C PHE A 207 0.40 -44.27 8.63
N ALA A 208 -0.84 -44.78 8.60
CA ALA A 208 -1.36 -45.70 9.60
C ALA A 208 -0.59 -47.04 9.64
N GLU A 209 -0.26 -47.60 8.48
CA GLU A 209 0.55 -48.81 8.37
C GLU A 209 1.96 -48.61 8.96
N LEU A 210 2.60 -47.48 8.66
CA LEU A 210 3.94 -47.15 9.16
C LEU A 210 3.93 -46.85 10.66
N ALA A 211 2.89 -46.21 11.18
CA ALA A 211 2.71 -45.98 12.61
C ALA A 211 2.64 -47.31 13.39
N ALA A 212 1.97 -48.33 12.85
CA ALA A 212 1.91 -49.66 13.44
C ALA A 212 3.27 -50.37 13.51
N CYS A 213 4.22 -49.98 12.65
CA CYS A 213 5.58 -50.55 12.60
C CYS A 213 6.64 -49.65 13.29
N ALA A 214 6.25 -48.51 13.85
CA ALA A 214 7.19 -47.58 14.47
C ALA A 214 7.84 -48.19 15.72
N THR A 215 9.15 -48.01 15.89
CA THR A 215 9.91 -48.50 17.05
C THR A 215 10.43 -47.32 17.89
N GLY A 216 10.07 -47.29 19.19
CA GLY A 216 10.46 -46.25 20.17
C GLY A 216 9.37 -45.99 21.22
N ASP A 217 9.56 -45.02 22.13
CA ASP A 217 8.52 -44.56 23.09
C ASP A 217 7.23 -44.06 22.40
N ALA A 218 7.28 -43.87 21.08
CA ALA A 218 6.16 -43.59 20.20
C ALA A 218 5.40 -44.84 19.72
N ALA A 219 5.58 -46.01 20.33
CA ALA A 219 4.79 -47.23 20.09
C ALA A 219 3.32 -47.13 20.61
N THR A 220 2.87 -45.92 20.91
CA THR A 220 1.49 -45.60 21.30
C THR A 220 0.74 -45.07 20.06
N ALA A 221 -0.60 -45.06 20.12
CA ALA A 221 -1.48 -44.48 19.11
C ALA A 221 -0.96 -43.14 18.54
N PRO A 222 -1.22 -42.83 17.26
CA PRO A 222 -0.71 -41.61 16.62
C PRO A 222 -0.99 -40.38 17.51
N ALA A 223 0.07 -39.63 17.79
CA ALA A 223 -0.02 -38.45 18.64
C ALA A 223 -1.05 -37.47 18.05
N PRO A 224 -1.85 -36.78 18.90
CA PRO A 224 -2.77 -35.76 18.40
C PRO A 224 -2.01 -34.69 17.61
N PRO A 225 -2.66 -34.05 16.63
CA PRO A 225 -2.02 -33.03 15.80
C PRO A 225 -1.45 -31.91 16.66
N VAL A 226 -0.19 -31.54 16.39
CA VAL A 226 0.51 -30.49 17.14
C VAL A 226 0.10 -29.13 16.57
N VAL A 227 -0.79 -28.42 17.28
CA VAL A 227 -1.35 -27.13 16.83
C VAL A 227 -0.34 -25.98 16.92
N ALA A 228 0.48 -25.95 17.98
CA ALA A 228 1.47 -24.90 18.22
C ALA A 228 2.82 -25.52 18.62
N PRO A 229 3.59 -26.06 17.66
CA PRO A 229 4.85 -26.73 17.97
C PRO A 229 5.87 -25.73 18.52
N PRO A 230 6.67 -26.12 19.54
CA PRO A 230 7.79 -25.30 19.98
C PRO A 230 8.83 -25.22 18.86
N VAL A 231 9.19 -23.99 18.47
CA VAL A 231 10.22 -23.75 17.47
C VAL A 231 11.49 -23.29 18.16
N LEU A 232 12.62 -23.92 17.86
CA LEU A 232 13.94 -23.49 18.31
C LEU A 232 14.48 -22.34 17.44
N SER A 233 13.66 -21.29 17.28
CA SER A 233 14.08 -20.05 16.64
C SER A 233 14.30 -18.98 17.71
N ALA A 234 15.32 -18.13 17.50
CA ALA A 234 15.59 -17.03 18.41
C ALA A 234 14.36 -16.12 18.60
N ALA A 235 13.67 -15.79 17.50
CA ALA A 235 12.46 -14.98 17.53
C ALA A 235 11.30 -15.66 18.29
N GLY A 236 11.06 -16.95 18.05
CA GLY A 236 10.01 -17.71 18.74
C GLY A 236 10.26 -17.84 20.24
N LEU A 237 11.52 -18.11 20.63
CA LEU A 237 11.91 -18.16 22.03
C LEU A 237 11.76 -16.80 22.71
N VAL A 238 12.29 -15.72 22.11
CA VAL A 238 12.15 -14.35 22.65
C VAL A 238 10.68 -13.95 22.77
N GLY A 239 9.87 -14.22 21.75
CA GLY A 239 8.43 -13.94 21.77
C GLY A 239 7.71 -14.64 22.93
N ARG A 240 7.98 -15.94 23.13
CA ARG A 240 7.40 -16.71 24.24
C ARG A 240 7.85 -16.18 25.59
N LEU A 241 9.14 -15.91 25.78
CA LEU A 241 9.67 -15.39 27.04
C LEU A 241 9.08 -14.00 27.37
N ARG A 242 8.91 -13.13 26.37
CA ARG A 242 8.25 -11.83 26.54
C ARG A 242 6.79 -11.98 26.95
N ALA A 243 6.06 -12.90 26.31
CA ALA A 243 4.68 -13.19 26.67
C ALA A 243 4.55 -13.65 28.13
N VAL A 244 5.45 -14.54 28.60
CA VAL A 244 5.47 -15.02 29.99
C VAL A 244 5.80 -13.89 30.98
N VAL A 245 6.78 -13.03 30.67
CA VAL A 245 7.16 -11.91 31.56
C VAL A 245 6.06 -10.84 31.66
N CYS A 246 5.35 -10.56 30.56
CA CYS A 246 4.27 -9.58 30.51
C CYS A 246 2.88 -10.16 30.81
N ALA A 247 2.75 -11.45 31.07
CA ALA A 247 1.48 -12.08 31.38
C ALA A 247 0.89 -11.56 32.71
N PRO A 248 -0.44 -11.48 32.86
CA PRO A 248 -1.08 -11.18 34.15
C PRO A 248 -0.58 -12.10 35.28
N GLU A 249 -0.61 -11.63 36.53
CA GLU A 249 -0.16 -12.41 37.71
C GLU A 249 -0.92 -13.73 37.88
N THR A 250 -2.14 -13.83 37.35
CA THR A 250 -3.00 -15.01 37.47
C THR A 250 -2.63 -16.16 36.52
N GLU A 251 -1.86 -15.90 35.46
CA GLU A 251 -1.61 -16.88 34.39
C GLU A 251 -0.28 -17.62 34.52
N VAL A 252 0.68 -17.04 35.22
CA VAL A 252 2.07 -17.51 35.27
C VAL A 252 2.59 -17.39 36.70
N SER A 253 3.27 -18.43 37.19
CA SER A 253 3.88 -18.41 38.51
C SER A 253 5.07 -17.43 38.58
N ASP A 254 5.34 -16.89 39.77
CA ASP A 254 6.48 -15.98 39.98
C ASP A 254 7.83 -16.62 39.62
N SER A 255 7.97 -17.94 39.82
CA SER A 255 9.17 -18.69 39.45
C SER A 255 9.36 -18.72 37.93
N GLU A 256 8.32 -19.02 37.16
CA GLU A 256 8.39 -19.04 35.70
C GLU A 256 8.66 -17.66 35.12
N ARG A 257 8.08 -16.61 35.72
CA ARG A 257 8.33 -15.22 35.36
C ARG A 257 9.79 -14.83 35.61
N ALA A 258 10.33 -15.20 36.77
CA ALA A 258 11.72 -14.95 37.13
C ALA A 258 12.71 -15.70 36.22
N ASP A 259 12.40 -16.95 35.88
CA ASP A 259 13.18 -17.74 34.94
C ASP A 259 13.15 -17.14 33.54
N ALA A 260 11.98 -16.72 33.06
CA ALA A 260 11.84 -16.10 31.74
C ALA A 260 12.61 -14.78 31.63
N ALA A 261 12.54 -13.93 32.66
CA ALA A 261 13.33 -12.71 32.74
C ALA A 261 14.84 -13.00 32.75
N THR A 262 15.26 -14.04 33.49
CA THR A 262 16.66 -14.48 33.52
C THR A 262 17.17 -14.91 32.15
N GLN A 263 16.36 -15.67 31.39
CA GLN A 263 16.74 -16.08 30.03
C GLN A 263 16.75 -14.90 29.06
N LEU A 264 15.78 -13.98 29.12
CA LEU A 264 15.80 -12.76 28.31
C LEU A 264 17.06 -11.93 28.58
N ALA A 265 17.45 -11.77 29.85
CA ALA A 265 18.67 -11.05 30.20
C ALA A 265 19.95 -11.72 29.64
N ARG A 266 19.97 -13.04 29.49
CA ARG A 266 21.07 -13.76 28.84
C ARG A 266 21.08 -13.53 27.33
N LEU A 267 19.91 -13.62 26.69
CA LEU A 267 19.75 -13.39 25.25
C LEU A 267 20.09 -11.94 24.86
N ALA A 268 19.68 -10.96 25.67
CA ALA A 268 20.02 -9.56 25.47
C ALA A 268 21.54 -9.33 25.56
N ARG A 269 22.22 -9.92 26.55
CA ARG A 269 23.69 -9.86 26.69
C ARG A 269 24.42 -10.50 25.51
N ALA A 270 23.82 -11.50 24.86
CA ALA A 270 24.34 -12.13 23.66
C ALA A 270 24.00 -11.36 22.36
N GLY A 271 23.27 -10.24 22.45
CA GLY A 271 22.90 -9.40 21.30
C GLY A 271 21.74 -9.95 20.46
N VAL A 272 20.90 -10.82 21.02
CA VAL A 272 19.73 -11.37 20.30
C VAL A 272 18.67 -10.27 20.12
N PRO A 273 18.25 -9.95 18.87
CA PRO A 273 17.27 -8.90 18.61
C PRO A 273 15.93 -9.15 19.31
N GLY A 274 15.36 -8.09 19.90
CA GLY A 274 14.07 -8.13 20.59
C GLY A 274 14.11 -8.66 22.03
N ALA A 275 15.26 -9.15 22.52
CA ALA A 275 15.40 -9.61 23.90
C ALA A 275 15.51 -8.46 24.91
N ASP A 276 16.16 -7.36 24.54
CA ASP A 276 16.31 -6.16 25.36
C ASP A 276 14.98 -5.36 25.41
N PRO A 277 14.43 -5.05 26.60
CA PRO A 277 13.24 -4.21 26.74
C PRO A 277 13.31 -2.86 26.01
N GLN A 278 14.51 -2.27 25.86
CA GLN A 278 14.68 -1.00 25.13
C GLN A 278 14.35 -1.13 23.63
N SER A 279 14.40 -2.36 23.10
CA SER A 279 14.08 -2.66 21.70
C SER A 279 12.61 -3.04 21.48
N TRP A 280 11.80 -3.07 22.54
CA TRP A 280 10.40 -3.46 22.41
C TRP A 280 9.57 -2.32 21.80
N HIS A 281 8.79 -2.66 20.78
CA HIS A 281 7.81 -1.74 20.22
C HIS A 281 6.83 -1.27 21.31
N GLY A 282 6.64 0.05 21.41
CA GLY A 282 5.76 0.67 22.41
C GLY A 282 6.40 0.99 23.76
N ALA A 283 7.61 0.48 24.05
CA ALA A 283 8.30 0.77 25.31
C ALA A 283 9.15 2.07 25.26
N ALA A 284 9.44 2.57 24.06
CA ALA A 284 10.20 3.81 23.90
C ALA A 284 9.36 5.02 24.34
N PRO A 285 9.96 6.00 25.06
CA PRO A 285 9.28 7.24 25.40
C PRO A 285 8.98 8.06 24.15
N LEU A 286 8.06 9.03 24.28
CA LEU A 286 7.82 10.03 23.24
C LEU A 286 9.12 10.77 22.93
N SER A 287 9.34 11.08 21.66
CA SER A 287 10.56 11.79 21.22
C SER A 287 10.59 13.26 21.66
N SER A 288 9.42 13.86 21.88
CA SER A 288 9.25 15.19 22.46
C SER A 288 7.85 15.32 23.04
N GLU A 289 7.74 16.05 24.14
CA GLU A 289 6.48 16.51 24.74
C GLU A 289 6.35 18.04 24.66
N GLU A 290 7.25 18.70 23.92
CA GLU A 290 7.21 20.15 23.73
C GLU A 290 6.02 20.55 22.85
N PRO A 291 5.31 21.65 23.19
CA PRO A 291 4.27 22.17 22.32
C PRO A 291 4.87 22.67 21.00
N LEU A 292 4.06 22.65 19.95
CA LEU A 292 4.41 23.16 18.62
C LEU A 292 4.60 24.68 18.63
N ARG A 293 3.92 25.39 19.54
CA ARG A 293 4.07 26.82 19.76
C ARG A 293 4.10 27.16 21.25
N GLN A 294 4.88 28.17 21.59
CA GLN A 294 4.97 28.73 22.92
C GLN A 294 4.20 30.08 22.98
N PRO A 295 3.70 30.48 24.17
CA PRO A 295 3.18 31.83 24.36
C PRO A 295 4.23 32.88 23.98
N GLY A 296 3.85 33.87 23.17
CA GLY A 296 4.77 34.92 22.70
C GLY A 296 5.48 34.63 21.36
N ASP A 297 5.21 33.50 20.70
CA ASP A 297 5.64 33.23 19.31
C ASP A 297 4.93 34.14 18.26
N GLY A 298 4.00 34.98 18.74
CA GLY A 298 3.20 35.88 17.92
C GLY A 298 1.96 35.21 17.31
N PRO A 299 1.19 35.97 16.50
CA PRO A 299 -0.14 35.55 16.09
C PRO A 299 -0.16 34.25 15.29
N VAL A 300 -1.15 33.39 15.55
CA VAL A 300 -1.40 32.19 14.76
C VAL A 300 -1.95 32.57 13.40
N THR A 301 -1.35 32.05 12.32
CA THR A 301 -1.86 32.29 10.97
C THR A 301 -2.87 31.21 10.58
N LEU A 302 -4.12 31.61 10.39
CA LEU A 302 -5.21 30.73 9.97
C LEU A 302 -5.73 31.13 8.59
N SER A 303 -5.89 30.12 7.73
CA SER A 303 -6.69 30.24 6.51
C SER A 303 -8.14 29.80 6.80
N PRO A 304 -9.11 30.22 5.99
CA PRO A 304 -10.50 29.79 6.14
C PRO A 304 -10.68 28.26 6.12
N SER A 305 -9.96 27.58 5.24
CA SER A 305 -9.96 26.11 5.16
C SER A 305 -9.31 25.46 6.38
N ALA A 306 -8.21 26.02 6.90
CA ALA A 306 -7.55 25.54 8.10
C ALA A 306 -8.43 25.69 9.34
N LEU A 307 -9.22 26.78 9.43
CA LEU A 307 -10.19 26.96 10.51
C LEU A 307 -11.23 25.85 10.51
N GLN A 308 -11.83 25.56 9.36
CA GLN A 308 -12.81 24.46 9.26
C GLN A 308 -12.17 23.13 9.70
N SER A 309 -10.97 22.81 9.20
CA SER A 309 -10.27 21.58 9.58
C SER A 309 -9.96 21.51 11.09
N LEU A 310 -9.58 22.61 11.72
CA LEU A 310 -9.33 22.69 13.16
C LEU A 310 -10.59 22.52 13.99
N LEU A 311 -11.69 23.14 13.58
CA LEU A 311 -12.99 22.98 14.24
C LEU A 311 -13.49 21.53 14.12
N ASP A 312 -13.35 20.92 12.95
CA ASP A 312 -13.75 19.55 12.68
C ASP A 312 -12.90 18.54 13.48
N CYS A 313 -11.57 18.63 13.41
CA CYS A 313 -10.64 17.75 14.12
C CYS A 313 -9.19 18.30 14.14
N PRO A 314 -8.70 18.81 15.29
CA PRO A 314 -7.33 19.32 15.41
C PRO A 314 -6.24 18.31 15.06
N LEU A 315 -6.42 17.03 15.41
CA LEU A 315 -5.47 15.97 15.05
C LEU A 315 -5.36 15.80 13.52
N ARG A 316 -6.49 15.87 12.81
CA ARG A 316 -6.51 15.78 11.35
C ARG A 316 -5.76 16.95 10.73
N TRP A 317 -6.01 18.16 11.22
CA TRP A 317 -5.30 19.37 10.77
C TRP A 317 -3.79 19.22 10.93
N LEU A 318 -3.32 18.76 12.10
CA LEU A 318 -1.88 18.56 12.34
C LEU A 318 -1.31 17.56 11.33
N ALA A 319 -1.95 16.40 11.20
CA ALA A 319 -1.43 15.34 10.35
C ALA A 319 -1.39 15.77 8.88
N GLU A 320 -2.49 16.32 8.33
CA GLU A 320 -2.54 16.74 6.93
C GLU A 320 -1.57 17.90 6.63
N ARG A 321 -1.40 18.84 7.57
CA ARG A 321 -0.45 19.96 7.41
C ARG A 321 1.01 19.50 7.36
N HIS A 322 1.33 18.41 8.05
CA HIS A 322 2.69 17.91 8.20
C HIS A 322 2.98 16.62 7.39
N GLY A 323 2.22 16.39 6.32
CA GLY A 323 2.51 15.35 5.32
C GLY A 323 1.67 14.08 5.41
N GLY A 324 0.68 14.04 6.29
CA GLY A 324 -0.33 12.97 6.40
C GLY A 324 -1.45 13.09 5.36
N THR A 325 -1.14 13.54 4.15
CA THR A 325 -2.08 13.61 3.03
C THR A 325 -1.75 12.55 1.99
N ASP A 326 -2.79 11.92 1.44
CA ASP A 326 -2.63 11.11 0.24
C ASP A 326 -2.34 12.00 -0.97
N GLY A 327 -1.77 11.42 -2.02
CA GLY A 327 -1.61 12.10 -3.31
C GLY A 327 -2.97 12.63 -3.80
N ARG A 328 -2.98 13.84 -4.40
CA ARG A 328 -4.23 14.43 -4.92
C ARG A 328 -4.90 13.48 -5.92
N ASP A 329 -6.14 13.10 -5.61
CA ASP A 329 -6.98 12.36 -6.55
C ASP A 329 -7.30 13.22 -7.78
N MET A 330 -7.53 12.56 -8.90
CA MET A 330 -7.91 13.16 -10.19
C MET A 330 -9.13 14.07 -10.03
N ARG A 331 -10.13 13.66 -9.25
CA ARG A 331 -11.35 14.46 -8.99
C ARG A 331 -11.05 15.80 -8.30
N SER A 332 -10.13 15.80 -7.33
CA SER A 332 -9.69 17.02 -6.65
C SER A 332 -8.93 17.95 -7.60
N THR A 333 -8.11 17.38 -8.47
CA THR A 333 -7.38 18.12 -9.50
C THR A 333 -8.34 18.79 -10.49
N ILE A 334 -9.30 18.05 -11.03
CA ILE A 334 -10.34 18.58 -11.92
C ILE A 334 -11.15 19.67 -11.22
N GLY A 335 -11.57 19.42 -9.97
CA GLY A 335 -12.30 20.39 -9.17
C GLY A 335 -11.53 21.70 -8.96
N SER A 336 -10.20 21.62 -8.77
CA SER A 336 -9.34 22.81 -8.63
C SER A 336 -9.20 23.58 -9.94
N VAL A 337 -9.07 22.88 -11.08
CA VAL A 337 -9.04 23.51 -12.41
C VAL A 337 -10.35 24.25 -12.68
N ILE A 338 -11.48 23.63 -12.38
CA ILE A 338 -12.80 24.22 -12.62
C ILE A 338 -13.05 25.39 -11.67
N HIS A 339 -12.65 25.25 -10.41
CA HIS A 339 -12.68 26.35 -9.46
C HIS A 339 -11.87 27.54 -10.00
N ALA A 340 -10.62 27.32 -10.43
CA ALA A 340 -9.79 28.38 -10.99
C ALA A 340 -10.43 29.05 -12.22
N LEU A 341 -10.98 28.27 -13.15
CA LEU A 341 -11.63 28.81 -14.35
C LEU A 341 -12.88 29.65 -14.02
N VAL A 342 -13.64 29.24 -13.01
CA VAL A 342 -14.93 29.86 -12.69
C VAL A 342 -14.80 31.02 -11.70
N ALA A 343 -13.93 30.90 -10.71
CA ALA A 343 -13.69 31.90 -9.68
C ALA A 343 -12.74 33.00 -10.16
N GLU A 344 -11.67 32.65 -10.89
CA GLU A 344 -10.59 33.59 -11.20
C GLU A 344 -10.82 34.39 -12.49
N SER A 345 -11.63 33.89 -13.42
CA SER A 345 -11.77 34.47 -14.76
C SER A 345 -13.08 35.23 -14.96
N ALA A 346 -12.97 36.47 -15.44
CA ALA A 346 -14.10 37.26 -15.92
C ALA A 346 -14.49 36.92 -17.39
N GLY A 347 -13.83 35.93 -17.99
CA GLY A 347 -13.89 35.59 -19.41
C GLY A 347 -15.27 35.18 -19.91
N SER A 348 -15.44 35.28 -21.23
CA SER A 348 -16.60 34.79 -21.96
C SER A 348 -16.69 33.26 -21.94
N GLN A 349 -17.86 32.72 -22.26
CA GLN A 349 -18.06 31.26 -22.36
C GLN A 349 -17.04 30.58 -23.27
N GLN A 350 -16.70 31.20 -24.40
CA GLN A 350 -15.76 30.64 -25.37
C GLN A 350 -14.34 30.56 -24.81
N GLU A 351 -13.90 31.58 -24.06
CA GLU A 351 -12.58 31.61 -23.43
C GLU A 351 -12.46 30.53 -22.36
N LEU A 352 -13.42 30.43 -21.45
CA LEU A 352 -13.43 29.42 -20.38
C LEU A 352 -13.46 27.98 -20.93
N GLN A 353 -14.24 27.73 -21.99
CA GLN A 353 -14.27 26.42 -22.63
C GLN A 353 -12.96 26.07 -23.35
N ALA A 354 -12.30 27.06 -23.96
CA ALA A 354 -11.00 26.86 -24.59
C ALA A 354 -9.90 26.56 -23.56
N GLU A 355 -9.90 27.25 -22.43
CA GLU A 355 -8.97 27.00 -21.33
C GLU A 355 -9.19 25.65 -20.67
N LEU A 356 -10.46 25.27 -20.41
CA LEU A 356 -10.80 23.93 -19.94
C LEU A 356 -10.25 22.86 -20.89
N SER A 357 -10.48 23.02 -22.20
CA SER A 357 -10.03 22.06 -23.20
C SER A 357 -8.50 21.93 -23.22
N ARG A 358 -7.76 23.02 -23.03
CA ARG A 358 -6.29 23.03 -22.95
C ARG A 358 -5.80 22.31 -21.68
N ALA A 359 -6.39 22.61 -20.53
CA ALA A 359 -6.05 21.96 -19.27
C ALA A 359 -6.37 20.46 -19.29
N TRP A 360 -7.48 20.08 -19.93
CA TRP A 360 -7.95 18.69 -20.00
C TRP A 360 -6.97 17.74 -20.71
N GLN A 361 -6.21 18.25 -21.70
CA GLN A 361 -5.21 17.46 -22.44
C GLN A 361 -4.06 16.96 -21.57
N GLN A 362 -3.82 17.59 -20.43
CA GLN A 362 -2.74 17.22 -19.50
C GLN A 362 -3.20 16.23 -18.42
N LEU A 363 -4.50 15.90 -18.37
CA LEU A 363 -5.04 15.02 -17.33
C LEU A 363 -4.83 13.53 -17.67
N PRO A 364 -4.31 12.72 -16.73
CA PRO A 364 -3.90 11.35 -16.99
C PRO A 364 -5.09 10.37 -16.92
N PHE A 365 -6.07 10.52 -17.81
CA PHE A 365 -7.20 9.58 -17.90
C PHE A 365 -6.77 8.25 -18.54
N THR A 366 -7.05 7.14 -17.85
CA THR A 366 -6.83 5.78 -18.39
C THR A 366 -7.89 5.40 -19.42
N ALA A 367 -9.13 5.84 -19.23
CA ALA A 367 -10.27 5.53 -20.09
C ALA A 367 -10.75 6.77 -20.85
N GLN A 368 -10.64 6.74 -22.19
CA GLN A 368 -10.99 7.89 -23.04
C GLN A 368 -12.48 8.23 -23.03
N TRP A 369 -13.36 7.22 -22.95
CA TRP A 369 -14.81 7.45 -22.86
C TRP A 369 -15.20 8.18 -21.55
N TYR A 370 -14.52 7.87 -20.44
CA TYR A 370 -14.76 8.51 -19.15
C TYR A 370 -14.27 9.97 -19.18
N SER A 371 -13.10 10.20 -19.79
CA SER A 371 -12.56 11.55 -20.04
C SER A 371 -13.55 12.43 -20.81
N ALA A 372 -14.15 11.91 -21.89
CA ALA A 372 -15.14 12.64 -22.68
C ALA A 372 -16.40 12.98 -21.88
N ASN A 373 -16.96 12.02 -21.14
CA ASN A 373 -18.15 12.23 -20.31
C ASN A 373 -17.90 13.27 -19.20
N GLU A 374 -16.74 13.20 -18.54
CA GLU A 374 -16.37 14.19 -17.52
C GLU A 374 -16.13 15.56 -18.16
N LEU A 375 -15.52 15.66 -19.34
CA LEU A 375 -15.34 16.94 -20.02
C LEU A 375 -16.68 17.63 -20.30
N ASP A 376 -17.65 16.89 -20.85
CA ASP A 376 -18.98 17.43 -21.15
C ASP A 376 -19.73 17.85 -19.88
N ARG A 377 -19.61 17.05 -18.81
CA ARG A 377 -20.14 17.43 -17.49
C ARG A 377 -19.54 18.74 -16.99
N HIS A 378 -18.24 18.93 -17.12
CA HIS A 378 -17.56 20.12 -16.63
C HIS A 378 -17.80 21.36 -17.51
N ARG A 379 -18.07 21.19 -18.81
CA ARG A 379 -18.58 22.26 -19.67
C ARG A 379 -19.94 22.77 -19.19
N ALA A 380 -20.86 21.87 -18.83
CA ALA A 380 -22.17 22.24 -18.29
C ALA A 380 -22.05 23.02 -16.96
N ILE A 381 -21.03 22.75 -16.14
CA ILE A 381 -20.76 23.49 -14.89
C ILE A 381 -20.41 24.96 -15.20
N ILE A 382 -19.55 25.20 -16.20
CA ILE A 382 -19.19 26.55 -16.66
C ILE A 382 -20.44 27.29 -17.17
N GLU A 383 -21.26 26.63 -17.99
CA GLU A 383 -22.50 27.22 -18.51
C GLU A 383 -23.48 27.59 -17.39
N THR A 384 -23.62 26.71 -16.40
CA THR A 384 -24.48 26.93 -15.23
C THR A 384 -24.00 28.12 -14.40
N PHE A 385 -22.68 28.27 -14.23
CA PHE A 385 -22.10 29.42 -13.55
C PHE A 385 -22.34 30.73 -14.31
N LEU A 386 -22.14 30.75 -15.63
CA LEU A 386 -22.35 31.94 -16.44
C LEU A 386 -23.83 32.36 -16.45
N ALA A 387 -24.75 31.39 -16.46
CA ALA A 387 -26.17 31.66 -16.30
C ALA A 387 -26.47 32.32 -14.93
N TRP A 388 -25.90 31.80 -13.84
CA TRP A 388 -26.02 32.39 -12.52
C TRP A 388 -25.44 33.81 -12.46
N ARG A 389 -24.25 34.01 -13.03
CA ARG A 389 -23.59 35.32 -13.09
C ARG A 389 -24.46 36.32 -13.83
N SER A 390 -25.09 35.94 -14.93
CA SER A 390 -25.97 36.83 -15.72
C SER A 390 -27.26 37.18 -14.97
N GLN A 391 -27.91 36.19 -14.36
CA GLN A 391 -29.22 36.37 -13.70
C GLN A 391 -29.12 37.14 -12.38
N THR A 392 -27.98 37.14 -11.71
CA THR A 392 -27.76 37.85 -10.43
C THR A 392 -27.31 39.31 -10.61
N ARG A 393 -27.06 39.79 -11.83
CA ARG A 393 -26.60 41.18 -12.08
C ARG A 393 -27.61 42.26 -11.73
N GLY A 394 -28.88 41.90 -11.56
CA GLY A 394 -29.92 42.82 -11.06
C GLY A 394 -29.74 43.15 -9.57
N ASP A 395 -29.21 42.20 -8.80
CA ASP A 395 -29.14 42.28 -7.33
C ASP A 395 -27.70 42.47 -6.81
N LEU A 396 -26.71 42.04 -7.60
CA LEU A 396 -25.29 42.00 -7.24
C LEU A 396 -24.41 42.67 -8.30
N THR A 397 -23.52 43.55 -7.85
CA THR A 397 -22.51 44.21 -8.69
C THR A 397 -21.09 43.74 -8.33
N GLU A 398 -20.32 43.35 -9.34
CA GLU A 398 -18.98 42.79 -9.17
C GLU A 398 -17.99 43.83 -8.64
N VAL A 399 -17.35 43.55 -7.50
CA VAL A 399 -16.27 44.37 -6.94
C VAL A 399 -14.91 43.80 -7.34
N GLY A 400 -14.74 42.47 -7.25
CA GLY A 400 -13.52 41.80 -7.68
C GLY A 400 -13.60 40.29 -7.55
N THR A 401 -12.68 39.62 -8.26
CA THR A 401 -12.41 38.18 -8.14
C THR A 401 -11.06 37.96 -7.47
N GLU A 402 -10.91 36.83 -6.78
CA GLU A 402 -9.66 36.41 -6.15
C GLU A 402 -9.06 37.45 -5.19
N VAL A 403 -9.93 38.08 -4.41
CA VAL A 403 -9.57 39.18 -3.50
C VAL A 403 -8.80 38.62 -2.31
N GLY A 404 -7.51 38.91 -2.24
CA GLY A 404 -6.65 38.54 -1.13
C GLY A 404 -6.90 39.40 0.10
N PHE A 405 -6.85 38.80 1.28
CA PHE A 405 -6.86 39.51 2.56
C PHE A 405 -5.77 38.95 3.47
N ASP A 406 -5.17 39.83 4.27
CA ASP A 406 -4.13 39.49 5.22
C ASP A 406 -4.12 40.51 6.35
N GLY A 407 -4.45 40.08 7.56
CA GLY A 407 -4.43 40.96 8.72
C GLY A 407 -4.63 40.23 10.03
N VAL A 408 -4.31 40.92 11.12
CA VAL A 408 -4.47 40.40 12.47
C VAL A 408 -5.78 40.92 13.03
N ILE A 409 -6.62 39.99 13.49
CA ILE A 409 -7.78 40.32 14.31
C ILE A 409 -7.44 40.12 15.78
N ASP A 410 -7.94 41.02 16.61
CA ASP A 410 -7.70 41.02 18.05
C ASP A 410 -8.59 39.96 18.74
N VAL A 411 -8.14 38.71 18.68
CA VAL A 411 -8.80 37.55 19.28
C VAL A 411 -7.75 36.64 19.94
N GLY A 412 -8.02 36.23 21.18
CA GLY A 412 -7.04 35.53 22.03
C GLY A 412 -5.92 36.45 22.52
N ASP A 413 -4.91 35.87 23.19
CA ASP A 413 -3.87 36.65 23.88
C ASP A 413 -2.86 37.32 22.92
N ASP A 414 -2.51 36.65 21.81
CA ASP A 414 -1.49 37.11 20.84
C ASP A 414 -2.10 37.62 19.51
N GLY A 415 -3.43 37.65 19.41
CA GLY A 415 -4.15 37.90 18.16
C GLY A 415 -4.08 36.73 17.16
N VAL A 416 -4.95 36.74 16.16
CA VAL A 416 -4.95 35.73 15.07
C VAL A 416 -4.80 36.43 13.73
N ARG A 417 -3.79 36.01 12.96
CA ARG A 417 -3.57 36.48 11.59
C ARG A 417 -4.46 35.68 10.64
N LEU A 418 -5.49 36.30 10.12
CA LEU A 418 -6.32 35.73 9.07
C LEU A 418 -5.67 36.03 7.72
N ARG A 419 -5.40 34.97 6.95
CA ARG A 419 -4.83 35.10 5.61
C ARG A 419 -5.52 34.15 4.65
N GLY A 420 -6.00 34.70 3.54
CA GLY A 420 -6.70 33.90 2.55
C GLY A 420 -7.01 34.70 1.29
N ARG A 421 -7.89 34.11 0.49
CA ARG A 421 -8.35 34.66 -0.77
C ARG A 421 -9.83 34.34 -0.91
N ILE A 422 -10.62 35.34 -1.24
CA ILE A 422 -12.06 35.20 -1.50
C ILE A 422 -12.21 35.03 -3.00
N ASP A 423 -12.88 33.95 -3.41
CA ASP A 423 -13.13 33.65 -4.83
C ASP A 423 -13.74 34.87 -5.54
N ARG A 424 -14.77 35.46 -4.93
CA ARG A 424 -15.50 36.57 -5.53
C ARG A 424 -16.17 37.48 -4.50
N VAL A 425 -16.06 38.78 -4.70
CA VAL A 425 -16.69 39.81 -3.88
C VAL A 425 -17.67 40.60 -4.74
N GLU A 426 -18.92 40.61 -4.30
CA GLU A 426 -20.03 41.32 -4.94
C GLU A 426 -20.55 42.42 -4.00
N ARG A 427 -21.31 43.38 -4.53
CA ARG A 427 -21.97 44.42 -3.76
C ARG A 427 -23.48 44.34 -3.94
N ASP A 428 -24.22 44.35 -2.83
CA ASP A 428 -25.69 44.32 -2.84
C ASP A 428 -26.31 45.70 -3.14
N ALA A 429 -27.63 45.74 -3.30
CA ALA A 429 -28.37 46.98 -3.53
C ALA A 429 -28.27 48.01 -2.39
N ALA A 430 -27.89 47.59 -1.18
CA ALA A 430 -27.66 48.45 -0.02
C ALA A 430 -26.20 48.94 0.07
N GLY A 431 -25.34 48.55 -0.88
CA GLY A 431 -23.94 48.94 -0.92
C GLY A 431 -23.00 48.08 -0.07
N ARG A 432 -23.46 46.98 0.51
CA ARG A 432 -22.66 46.08 1.39
C ARG A 432 -21.95 45.01 0.57
N LEU A 433 -20.81 44.52 1.06
CA LEU A 433 -20.03 43.47 0.40
C LEU A 433 -20.57 42.07 0.71
N VAL A 434 -20.98 41.36 -0.33
CA VAL A 434 -21.40 39.95 -0.28
C VAL A 434 -20.24 39.09 -0.74
N VAL A 435 -19.78 38.19 0.13
CA VAL A 435 -18.70 37.25 -0.19
C VAL A 435 -19.27 36.01 -0.86
N VAL A 436 -18.74 35.64 -2.02
CA VAL A 436 -19.20 34.50 -2.81
C VAL A 436 -18.08 33.47 -2.89
N ASP A 437 -18.38 32.24 -2.53
CA ASP A 437 -17.49 31.09 -2.64
C ASP A 437 -18.12 30.05 -3.58
N VAL A 438 -17.38 29.69 -4.63
CA VAL A 438 -17.90 28.81 -5.69
C VAL A 438 -17.47 27.38 -5.42
N LYS A 439 -18.43 26.48 -5.23
CA LYS A 439 -18.18 25.06 -4.97
C LYS A 439 -18.36 24.22 -6.22
N THR A 440 -17.37 23.38 -6.51
CA THR A 440 -17.41 22.42 -7.63
C THR A 440 -18.10 21.09 -7.28
N ALA A 441 -18.49 20.91 -6.01
CA ALA A 441 -19.19 19.72 -5.54
C ALA A 441 -20.64 19.65 -6.04
N LYS A 442 -21.13 18.44 -6.32
CA LYS A 442 -22.51 18.19 -6.79
C LYS A 442 -23.56 18.36 -5.69
N THR A 443 -23.21 18.04 -4.45
CA THR A 443 -24.16 18.04 -3.32
C THR A 443 -23.95 19.31 -2.49
N PRO A 444 -24.93 20.23 -2.45
CA PRO A 444 -24.88 21.38 -1.57
C PRO A 444 -25.03 20.98 -0.11
N VAL A 445 -24.44 21.76 0.79
CA VAL A 445 -24.71 21.66 2.23
C VAL A 445 -26.19 22.00 2.55
N SER A 446 -26.66 21.64 3.75
CA SER A 446 -27.99 22.06 4.20
C SER A 446 -28.05 23.58 4.38
N LYS A 447 -29.27 24.14 4.52
CA LYS A 447 -29.41 25.58 4.77
C LYS A 447 -28.83 25.97 6.14
N ASP A 448 -29.04 25.13 7.15
CA ASP A 448 -28.57 25.38 8.51
C ASP A 448 -27.04 25.25 8.61
N ASP A 449 -26.44 24.27 7.92
CA ASP A 449 -24.98 24.13 7.87
C ASP A 449 -24.31 25.31 7.13
N ALA A 450 -24.99 25.88 6.12
CA ALA A 450 -24.49 27.07 5.44
C ALA A 450 -24.43 28.29 6.36
N GLN A 451 -25.42 28.45 7.25
CA GLN A 451 -25.42 29.50 8.26
C GLN A 451 -24.27 29.32 9.27
N GLN A 452 -23.85 28.07 9.53
CA GLN A 452 -22.73 27.73 10.40
C GLN A 452 -21.40 27.51 9.64
N HIS A 453 -21.29 27.95 8.39
CA HIS A 453 -20.12 27.66 7.56
C HIS A 453 -18.92 28.55 7.93
N ALA A 454 -17.85 27.95 8.48
CA ALA A 454 -16.73 28.70 9.05
C ALA A 454 -15.96 29.52 8.01
N GLN A 455 -15.80 28.99 6.78
CA GLN A 455 -15.10 29.70 5.71
C GLN A 455 -15.79 31.02 5.32
N LEU A 456 -17.12 31.02 5.23
CA LEU A 456 -17.86 32.25 4.89
C LEU A 456 -17.81 33.25 6.04
N ALA A 457 -17.92 32.77 7.28
CA ALA A 457 -17.82 33.62 8.47
C ALA A 457 -16.45 34.32 8.55
N VAL A 458 -15.36 33.63 8.23
CA VAL A 458 -14.00 34.25 8.16
C VAL A 458 -13.95 35.35 7.11
N TYR A 459 -14.54 35.13 5.93
CA TYR A 459 -14.58 36.14 4.89
C TYR A 459 -15.40 37.36 5.30
N GLN A 460 -16.56 37.16 5.91
CA GLN A 460 -17.38 38.25 6.45
C GLN A 460 -16.65 39.02 7.56
N LEU A 461 -15.95 38.33 8.47
CA LEU A 461 -15.12 38.96 9.50
C LEU A 461 -13.95 39.73 8.89
N ALA A 462 -13.37 39.26 7.78
CA ALA A 462 -12.31 39.99 7.08
C ALA A 462 -12.84 41.30 6.47
N VAL A 463 -14.09 41.32 5.99
CA VAL A 463 -14.77 42.56 5.58
C VAL A 463 -14.96 43.49 6.78
N GLU A 464 -15.58 42.98 7.87
CA GLU A 464 -15.86 43.75 9.09
C GLU A 464 -14.59 44.34 9.74
N ALA A 465 -13.49 43.60 9.72
CA ALA A 465 -12.20 44.03 10.25
C ALA A 465 -11.42 44.99 9.31
N GLY A 466 -12.01 45.38 8.18
CA GLY A 466 -11.42 46.32 7.24
C GLY A 466 -10.24 45.76 6.42
N LEU A 467 -10.09 44.43 6.35
CA LEU A 467 -8.96 43.79 5.65
C LEU A 467 -9.09 43.84 4.13
N ILE A 468 -10.30 44.13 3.63
CA ILE A 468 -10.62 44.23 2.20
C ILE A 468 -10.89 45.70 1.80
N GLY A 469 -11.36 46.52 2.75
CA GLY A 469 -11.53 47.95 2.62
C GLY A 469 -11.98 48.57 3.95
N PRO A 470 -11.46 49.73 4.35
CA PRO A 470 -11.62 50.27 5.71
C PRO A 470 -13.05 50.72 6.07
N GLU A 471 -13.91 50.97 5.08
CA GLU A 471 -15.30 51.44 5.27
C GLU A 471 -16.33 50.44 4.77
N GLU A 472 -15.92 49.22 4.45
CA GLU A 472 -16.79 48.20 3.88
C GLU A 472 -17.58 47.46 4.95
N GLN A 473 -18.84 47.16 4.67
CA GLN A 473 -19.73 46.44 5.58
C GLN A 473 -20.07 45.05 5.02
N PRO A 474 -20.14 44.00 5.86
CA PRO A 474 -20.54 42.67 5.41
C PRO A 474 -22.03 42.64 5.06
N GLY A 475 -22.34 42.14 3.86
CA GLY A 475 -23.68 41.95 3.31
C GLY A 475 -24.14 40.48 3.34
N GLY A 476 -23.41 39.59 4.00
CA GLY A 476 -23.66 38.14 4.03
C GLY A 476 -22.70 37.35 3.15
N GLY A 477 -22.87 36.03 3.15
CA GLY A 477 -22.09 35.09 2.34
C GLY A 477 -22.97 34.22 1.43
N ARG A 478 -22.46 33.84 0.27
CA ARG A 478 -23.11 32.92 -0.67
C ARG A 478 -22.19 31.77 -1.04
N LEU A 479 -22.66 30.53 -0.87
CA LEU A 479 -22.07 29.34 -1.49
C LEU A 479 -22.82 29.05 -2.79
N VAL A 480 -22.13 29.10 -3.92
CA VAL A 480 -22.71 28.81 -5.24
C VAL A 480 -22.28 27.43 -5.68
N TYR A 481 -23.21 26.58 -6.11
CA TYR A 481 -22.94 25.21 -6.57
C TYR A 481 -23.28 25.04 -8.06
N PRO A 482 -22.39 25.41 -9.01
CA PRO A 482 -22.70 25.34 -10.44
C PRO A 482 -22.83 23.90 -10.96
N ALA A 483 -22.38 22.89 -10.21
CA ALA A 483 -22.62 21.49 -10.52
C ALA A 483 -24.06 21.02 -10.25
N LYS A 484 -24.92 21.90 -9.71
CA LYS A 484 -26.33 21.63 -9.47
C LYS A 484 -27.17 22.82 -9.95
N PRO A 485 -27.84 22.72 -11.11
CA PRO A 485 -28.71 23.77 -11.61
C PRO A 485 -29.76 24.20 -10.58
N GLY A 486 -30.06 25.50 -10.55
CA GLY A 486 -31.01 26.12 -9.63
C GLY A 486 -31.93 27.11 -10.35
N THR A 487 -32.79 27.77 -9.58
CA THR A 487 -33.76 28.76 -10.09
C THR A 487 -33.10 29.97 -10.74
N VAL A 488 -31.96 30.40 -10.20
CA VAL A 488 -31.13 31.50 -10.71
C VAL A 488 -29.90 30.97 -11.45
N GLY A 489 -30.05 29.91 -12.25
CA GLY A 489 -28.95 29.22 -12.92
C GLY A 489 -28.28 28.16 -12.03
N ALA A 490 -27.71 28.54 -10.89
CA ALA A 490 -27.05 27.62 -9.95
C ALA A 490 -27.81 27.50 -8.62
N THR A 491 -27.67 26.36 -7.93
CA THR A 491 -28.14 26.23 -6.55
C THR A 491 -27.24 27.03 -5.62
N GLU A 492 -27.83 27.86 -4.76
CA GLU A 492 -27.09 28.65 -3.76
C GLU A 492 -27.46 28.30 -2.32
N ARG A 493 -26.55 28.62 -1.40
CA ARG A 493 -26.81 28.68 0.04
C ARG A 493 -26.33 30.02 0.57
N GLU A 494 -27.15 30.64 1.40
CA GLU A 494 -26.85 31.94 1.98
C GLU A 494 -26.45 31.77 3.44
N GLN A 495 -25.52 32.60 3.87
CA GLN A 495 -25.22 32.88 5.27
C GLN A 495 -25.57 34.35 5.52
N ASP A 496 -26.34 34.59 6.57
CA ASP A 496 -26.81 35.92 6.90
C ASP A 496 -25.63 36.86 7.24
N PRO A 497 -25.78 38.19 7.06
CA PRO A 497 -24.79 39.15 7.50
C PRO A 497 -24.48 38.98 8.99
N LEU A 498 -23.20 38.98 9.35
CA LEU A 498 -22.80 38.90 10.74
C LEU A 498 -23.30 40.11 11.53
N THR A 499 -24.09 39.84 12.56
CA THR A 499 -24.44 40.79 13.62
C THR A 499 -23.28 40.90 14.63
N PRO A 500 -23.24 41.94 15.48
CA PRO A 500 -22.23 42.03 16.53
C PRO A 500 -22.14 40.78 17.42
N ASP A 501 -23.29 40.17 17.73
CA ASP A 501 -23.36 38.96 18.55
C ASP A 501 -22.81 37.73 17.82
N THR A 502 -23.24 37.49 16.58
CA THR A 502 -22.78 36.34 15.78
C THR A 502 -21.31 36.49 15.37
N GLY A 503 -20.85 37.72 15.09
CA GLY A 503 -19.45 38.05 14.91
C GLY A 503 -18.61 37.76 16.16
N GLY A 504 -19.13 38.10 17.35
CA GLY A 504 -18.52 37.75 18.64
C GLY A 504 -18.35 36.24 18.82
N GLN A 505 -19.38 35.45 18.54
CA GLN A 505 -19.33 33.98 18.61
C GLN A 505 -18.29 33.39 17.65
N TRP A 506 -18.18 33.92 16.44
CA TRP A 506 -17.17 33.47 15.48
C TRP A 506 -15.75 33.84 15.88
N ARG A 507 -15.53 35.03 16.44
CA ARG A 507 -14.23 35.42 17.02
C ARG A 507 -13.81 34.46 18.14
N GLU A 508 -14.74 34.04 18.99
CA GLU A 508 -14.47 33.05 20.04
C GLU A 508 -14.07 31.68 19.44
N ARG A 509 -14.81 31.20 18.43
CA ARG A 509 -14.46 29.95 17.72
C ARG A 509 -13.09 30.01 17.05
N ILE A 510 -12.72 31.16 16.48
CA ILE A 510 -11.39 31.38 15.90
C ILE A 510 -10.31 31.31 16.97
N ALA A 511 -10.52 31.95 18.14
CA ALA A 511 -9.60 31.89 19.26
C ALA A 511 -9.41 30.44 19.76
N GLN A 512 -10.51 29.68 19.92
CA GLN A 512 -10.47 28.27 20.32
C GLN A 512 -9.70 27.40 19.30
N ALA A 513 -9.95 27.60 18.00
CA ALA A 513 -9.24 26.89 16.95
C ALA A 513 -7.75 27.24 16.91
N ALA A 514 -7.40 28.52 17.10
CA ALA A 514 -6.01 28.96 17.17
C ALA A 514 -5.27 28.34 18.37
N ALA A 515 -5.90 28.32 19.55
CA ALA A 515 -5.33 27.68 20.74
C ALA A 515 -5.08 26.17 20.53
N ALA A 516 -5.98 25.49 19.80
CA ALA A 516 -5.83 24.07 19.46
C ALA A 516 -4.64 23.76 18.52
N THR A 517 -3.94 24.77 17.99
CA THR A 517 -2.72 24.58 17.17
C THR A 517 -1.44 24.45 18.00
N ALA A 518 -1.47 24.80 19.29
CA ALA A 518 -0.27 24.87 20.12
C ALA A 518 0.27 23.49 20.50
N GLY A 519 -0.57 22.47 20.69
CA GLY A 519 -0.15 21.16 21.17
C GLY A 519 0.33 21.18 22.64
N PRO A 520 1.10 20.18 23.09
CA PRO A 520 1.60 19.02 22.35
C PRO A 520 0.54 17.94 22.08
N GLN A 521 -0.58 17.97 22.81
CA GLN A 521 -1.68 17.02 22.65
C GLN A 521 -2.76 17.58 21.73
N PHE A 522 -3.11 16.83 20.68
CA PHE A 522 -4.12 17.22 19.70
C PHE A 522 -5.34 16.33 19.82
N THR A 523 -6.51 16.95 20.01
CA THR A 523 -7.77 16.22 20.16
C THR A 523 -8.19 15.57 18.85
N ALA A 524 -8.47 14.27 18.88
CA ALA A 524 -9.16 13.56 17.81
C ALA A 524 -10.68 13.67 18.02
N ARG A 525 -11.41 14.24 17.07
CA ARG A 525 -12.87 14.36 17.11
C ARG A 525 -13.50 13.48 16.03
N VAL A 526 -14.59 12.80 16.38
CA VAL A 526 -15.39 12.03 15.42
C VAL A 526 -16.33 12.98 14.69
N ASN A 527 -16.27 12.98 13.36
CA ASN A 527 -17.11 13.79 12.48
C ASN A 527 -17.44 13.04 11.18
N ASP A 528 -18.29 13.61 10.34
CA ASP A 528 -18.70 12.99 9.06
C ASP A 528 -17.54 12.78 8.08
N GLY A 529 -16.46 13.56 8.24
CA GLY A 529 -15.22 13.46 7.47
C GLY A 529 -14.36 12.23 7.80
N CYS A 530 -14.62 11.52 8.91
CA CYS A 530 -13.81 10.38 9.35
C CYS A 530 -13.65 9.27 8.30
N ARG A 531 -14.66 9.05 7.46
CA ARG A 531 -14.64 7.98 6.43
C ARG A 531 -13.58 8.20 5.34
N HIS A 532 -13.22 9.46 5.09
CA HIS A 532 -12.29 9.88 4.03
C HIS A 532 -11.01 10.49 4.60
N CYS A 533 -10.78 10.33 5.90
CA CYS A 533 -9.61 10.88 6.56
C CYS A 533 -8.37 10.03 6.24
N PRO A 534 -7.30 10.60 5.63
CA PRO A 534 -6.10 9.84 5.25
C PRO A 534 -5.38 9.23 6.46
N VAL A 535 -5.50 9.88 7.62
CA VAL A 535 -4.85 9.43 8.88
C VAL A 535 -5.72 8.54 9.74
N ARG A 536 -6.85 8.04 9.21
CA ARG A 536 -7.73 7.10 9.92
C ARG A 536 -7.01 5.84 10.44
N PRO A 537 -6.07 5.20 9.71
CA PRO A 537 -5.38 3.98 10.18
C PRO A 537 -4.51 4.17 11.42
N ILE A 538 -4.23 5.41 11.83
CA ILE A 538 -3.45 5.74 13.04
C ILE A 538 -4.27 6.56 14.04
N CYS A 539 -5.57 6.72 13.81
CA CYS A 539 -6.42 7.57 14.64
C CYS A 539 -6.78 6.87 15.96
N PRO A 540 -6.49 7.48 17.13
CA PRO A 540 -6.82 6.89 18.43
C PRO A 540 -8.32 6.77 18.66
N ALA A 541 -9.15 7.67 18.09
CA ALA A 541 -10.61 7.57 18.21
C ALA A 541 -11.22 6.40 17.40
N HIS A 542 -10.47 5.84 16.44
CA HIS A 542 -10.92 4.70 15.64
C HIS A 542 -10.30 3.39 16.08
N ASN A 543 -9.00 3.40 16.41
CA ASN A 543 -8.22 2.21 16.74
C ASN A 543 -7.95 2.04 18.24
N GLY A 544 -8.32 3.01 19.08
CA GLY A 544 -8.08 2.97 20.52
C GLY A 544 -8.82 1.86 21.28
N GLY A 545 -9.65 1.08 20.61
CA GLY A 545 -10.20 -0.18 21.14
C GLY A 545 -9.24 -1.37 21.03
N CYS A 546 -8.13 -1.25 20.30
CA CYS A 546 -7.11 -2.29 20.17
C CYS A 546 -5.88 -1.96 21.02
N GLY A 547 -5.93 -2.34 22.30
CA GLY A 547 -4.77 -2.66 23.13
C GLY A 547 -3.99 -1.48 23.70
N ALA A 548 -4.33 -1.11 24.95
CA ALA A 548 -3.33 -0.83 25.97
C ALA A 548 -3.14 -2.10 26.80
#